data_AF-A0A484K6A7-F1
#
_entry.id   AF-A0A484K6A7-F1
#
_cell.length_a   1.000
_cell.length_b   1.000
_cell.length_c   1.000
_cell.angle_alpha   90.00
_cell.angle_beta   90.00
_cell.angle_gamma   90.00
#
_symmetry.space_group_name_H-M   'P 1'
#
loop_
_entity.id
_entity.type
_entity.pdbx_description
1 polymer ?
#
loop_
_entity_poly.entity_id
_entity_poly.type
_entity_poly.pdbx_seq_one_letter_code
_entity_poly.pdbx_strand_id
1 'polypeptide(L)'
;MQEAVLAKEKMHAKLVGGRPLMVRLASEKFMAEEVGENPSKAVGETPKSHFSGDSSTRMSRGAKIAAIKNKLKSMEEGEGHNPKRRKPAESRNS
;
A
#
# COMPACT_ATOMS: atom_id res chain seq x y z
N MET A 1 -21.54 -3.13 30.17
CA MET A 1 -20.48 -2.10 30.06
C MET A 1 -19.27 -2.59 29.25
N GLN A 2 -18.91 -3.87 29.31
CA GLN A 2 -17.79 -4.45 28.55
C GLN A 2 -17.91 -4.33 27.02
N GLU A 3 -19.13 -4.43 26.48
CA GLU A 3 -19.39 -4.35 25.03
C GLU A 3 -18.91 -3.03 24.40
N ALA A 4 -19.04 -1.91 25.11
CA ALA A 4 -18.59 -0.61 24.63
C ALA A 4 -17.06 -0.53 24.50
N VAL A 5 -16.33 -1.22 25.39
CA VAL A 5 -14.87 -1.33 25.33
C VAL A 5 -14.45 -2.14 24.11
N LEU A 6 -15.09 -3.30 23.92
CA LEU A 6 -14.82 -4.17 22.76
C LEU A 6 -15.14 -3.47 21.44
N ALA A 7 -16.21 -2.68 21.40
CA ALA A 7 -16.56 -1.87 20.23
C ALA A 7 -15.50 -0.81 19.93
N LYS A 8 -15.00 -0.09 20.94
CA LYS A 8 -13.90 0.88 20.76
C LYS A 8 -12.66 0.21 20.18
N GLU A 9 -12.21 -0.91 20.75
CA GLU A 9 -11.03 -1.64 20.28
C GLU A 9 -11.20 -2.12 18.82
N LYS A 10 -12.36 -2.66 18.48
CA LYS A 10 -12.60 -3.24 17.16
C LYS A 10 -12.83 -2.20 16.07
N MET A 11 -13.46 -1.08 16.40
CA MET A 11 -14.01 -0.14 15.41
C MET A 11 -13.21 1.16 15.28
N HIS A 12 -12.36 1.50 16.25
CA HIS A 12 -11.53 2.70 16.16
C HIS A 12 -10.58 2.63 14.95
N ALA A 13 -10.45 3.75 14.24
CA ALA A 13 -9.69 3.93 13.00
C ALA A 13 -10.12 3.02 11.81
N LYS A 14 -11.19 2.22 11.92
CA LYS A 14 -11.68 1.41 10.79
C LYS A 14 -12.25 2.29 9.68
N LEU A 15 -12.05 1.90 8.43
CA LEU A 15 -12.57 2.62 7.28
C LEU A 15 -14.05 2.28 7.04
N VAL A 16 -14.92 3.30 6.98
CA VAL A 16 -16.33 3.19 6.59
C VAL A 16 -16.61 4.22 5.52
N GLY A 17 -17.07 3.79 4.34
CA GLY A 17 -17.24 4.69 3.20
C GLY A 17 -15.95 5.41 2.78
N GLY A 18 -14.79 4.79 3.01
CA GLY A 18 -13.47 5.37 2.72
C GLY A 18 -12.95 6.38 3.75
N ARG A 19 -13.63 6.57 4.89
CA ARG A 19 -13.21 7.48 5.95
C ARG A 19 -12.92 6.71 7.24
N PRO A 20 -11.84 7.03 7.99
CA PRO A 20 -11.56 6.39 9.27
C PRO A 20 -12.60 6.80 10.32
N LEU A 21 -13.10 5.83 11.08
CA LEU A 21 -14.05 6.01 12.16
C LEU A 21 -13.33 6.32 13.48
N MET A 22 -13.84 7.29 14.24
CA MET A 22 -13.35 7.57 15.60
C MET A 22 -14.38 7.10 16.63
N VAL A 23 -14.00 6.14 17.48
CA VAL A 23 -14.85 5.62 18.57
C VAL A 23 -14.22 5.96 19.91
N ARG A 24 -15.01 6.52 20.83
CA ARG A 24 -14.59 6.94 22.19
C ARG A 24 -15.66 6.59 23.21
N LEU A 25 -15.24 6.36 24.45
CA LEU A 25 -16.17 6.18 25.56
C LEU A 25 -16.65 7.55 26.06
N ALA A 26 -17.90 7.67 26.47
CA ALA A 26 -18.44 8.94 26.97
C ALA A 26 -17.77 9.43 28.27
N SER A 27 -17.19 8.51 29.05
CA SER A 27 -16.42 8.81 30.26
C SER A 27 -14.98 9.24 30.00
N GLU A 28 -14.52 9.15 28.75
CA GLU A 28 -13.18 9.55 28.35
C GLU A 28 -13.08 11.08 28.42
N LYS A 29 -12.41 11.58 29.47
CA LYS A 29 -12.12 12.99 29.63
C LYS A 29 -10.97 13.33 28.69
N PHE A 30 -11.18 14.32 27.83
CA PHE A 30 -10.17 14.81 26.90
C PHE A 30 -8.98 15.35 27.69
N MET A 31 -7.93 14.54 27.84
CA MET A 31 -6.60 15.10 27.99
C MET A 31 -6.27 15.65 26.61
N ALA A 32 -6.08 16.96 26.51
CA ALA A 32 -5.77 17.66 25.27
C ALA A 32 -4.33 17.35 24.78
N GLU A 33 -3.99 16.07 24.66
CA GLU A 33 -2.70 15.57 24.18
C GLU A 33 -2.93 14.51 23.10
N GLU A 34 -3.45 14.99 21.96
CA GLU A 34 -3.01 14.56 20.64
C GLU A 34 -3.22 15.74 19.67
N VAL A 35 -2.76 16.92 20.10
CA VAL A 35 -2.53 18.07 19.21
C VAL A 35 -1.01 18.20 19.09
N GLY A 36 -0.48 17.60 18.02
CA GLY A 36 0.94 17.54 17.66
C GLY A 36 1.29 16.07 17.39
N GLU A 37 1.36 15.59 16.15
CA GLU A 37 2.14 16.10 15.01
C GLU A 37 1.35 15.94 13.68
N ASN A 38 0.66 16.94 13.13
CA ASN A 38 1.26 17.96 12.29
C ASN A 38 0.21 19.01 11.86
N PRO A 39 0.31 20.25 12.36
CA PRO A 39 -0.38 21.40 11.77
C PRO A 39 0.60 22.28 10.99
N SER A 40 1.17 21.81 9.86
CA SER A 40 1.87 22.68 8.90
C SER A 40 2.14 22.03 7.54
N LYS A 41 1.13 22.07 6.66
CA LYS A 41 1.16 22.49 5.23
C LYS A 41 -0.25 22.23 4.66
N ALA A 42 -1.16 23.18 4.88
CA ALA A 42 -1.48 24.28 3.96
C ALA A 42 -2.37 23.83 2.80
N VAL A 43 -3.66 24.20 2.91
CA VAL A 43 -4.54 24.74 1.86
C VAL A 43 -4.24 24.28 0.43
N GLY A 44 -5.10 23.42 -0.11
CA GLY A 44 -5.13 23.09 -1.53
C GLY A 44 -5.72 21.71 -1.79
N GLU A 45 -6.95 21.69 -2.29
CA GLU A 45 -7.69 20.61 -2.97
C GLU A 45 -7.03 19.22 -3.18
N THR A 46 -7.80 18.18 -2.82
CA THR A 46 -7.83 16.80 -3.34
C THR A 46 -6.80 15.74 -2.87
N PRO A 47 -7.22 14.45 -2.84
CA PRO A 47 -6.76 13.46 -1.87
C PRO A 47 -5.81 12.45 -2.50
N LYS A 48 -4.62 12.25 -1.92
CA LYS A 48 -3.83 11.04 -2.15
C LYS A 48 -3.15 10.65 -0.85
N SER A 49 -3.64 9.58 -0.21
CA SER A 49 -2.69 8.68 0.42
C SER A 49 -1.78 8.24 -0.72
N HIS A 50 -0.58 8.82 -0.76
CA HIS A 50 0.47 8.27 -1.57
C HIS A 50 0.72 6.87 -1.00
N PHE A 51 0.13 5.87 -1.65
CA PHE A 51 0.76 4.57 -1.76
C PHE A 51 2.17 4.85 -2.28
N SER A 52 3.12 4.97 -1.36
CA SER A 52 4.54 4.93 -1.63
C SER A 52 4.85 3.52 -2.15
N GLY A 53 4.66 3.37 -3.46
CA GLY A 53 4.81 2.11 -4.19
C GLY A 53 4.55 2.28 -5.69
N ASP A 54 4.74 3.48 -6.25
CA ASP A 54 4.63 3.70 -7.68
C ASP A 54 5.98 4.10 -8.30
N SER A 55 6.91 3.15 -8.31
CA SER A 55 7.98 3.15 -9.33
C SER A 55 7.48 2.62 -10.69
N SER A 56 6.19 2.26 -10.80
CA SER A 56 5.55 1.68 -11.99
C SER A 56 5.12 2.74 -13.02
N THR A 57 5.09 4.02 -12.66
CA THR A 57 4.71 5.11 -13.59
C THR A 57 5.74 5.39 -14.69
N ARG A 58 7.00 4.93 -14.55
CA ARG A 58 8.07 5.19 -15.54
C ARG A 58 8.27 4.11 -16.62
N MET A 59 7.38 3.13 -16.74
CA MET A 59 7.48 2.12 -17.81
C MET A 59 6.64 2.49 -19.03
N SER A 60 7.22 2.30 -20.23
CA SER A 60 6.50 2.46 -21.49
C SER A 60 5.28 1.54 -21.55
N ARG A 61 4.26 1.90 -22.34
CA ARG A 61 3.05 1.08 -22.50
C ARG A 61 3.38 -0.37 -22.88
N GLY A 62 4.37 -0.55 -23.75
CA GLY A 62 4.87 -1.88 -24.13
C GLY A 62 5.48 -2.66 -22.96
N ALA A 63 6.28 -2.00 -22.11
CA ALA A 63 6.85 -2.63 -20.92
C ALA A 63 5.77 -3.05 -19.90
N LYS A 64 4.73 -2.23 -19.73
CA LYS A 64 3.58 -2.58 -18.87
C LYS A 64 2.85 -3.83 -19.39
N ILE A 65 2.57 -3.89 -20.69
CA ILE A 65 1.91 -5.04 -21.32
C ILE A 65 2.76 -6.30 -21.18
N ALA A 66 4.06 -6.21 -21.43
CA ALA A 66 4.97 -7.35 -21.31
C ALA A 66 5.04 -7.88 -19.87
N ALA A 67 5.10 -6.99 -18.87
CA ALA A 67 5.12 -7.37 -17.46
C ALA A 67 3.84 -8.14 -17.05
N ILE A 68 2.67 -7.67 -17.50
CA ILE A 68 1.39 -8.35 -17.26
C ILE A 68 1.37 -9.71 -17.95
N LYS A 69 1.75 -9.77 -19.24
CA LYS A 69 1.77 -11.03 -20.02
C LYS A 69 2.66 -12.08 -19.36
N ASN A 70 3.85 -11.68 -18.92
CA ASN A 70 4.79 -12.58 -18.27
C ASN A 70 4.26 -13.07 -16.91
N LYS A 71 3.59 -12.19 -16.15
CA LYS A 71 2.97 -12.55 -14.88
C LYS A 71 1.85 -13.60 -15.07
N LEU A 72 0.98 -13.39 -16.06
CA LEU A 72 -0.09 -14.35 -16.38
C LEU A 72 0.47 -15.71 -16.81
N LYS A 73 1.49 -15.71 -17.67
CA LYS A 73 2.17 -16.94 -18.12
C LYS A 73 2.83 -17.70 -16.98
N SER A 74 3.49 -17.00 -16.06
CA SER A 74 4.07 -17.60 -14.86
C SER A 74 3.02 -18.20 -13.91
N MET A 75 1.81 -17.64 -13.88
CA MET A 75 0.70 -18.19 -13.09
C MET A 75 0.11 -19.45 -13.74
N GLU A 76 0.18 -19.58 -15.06
CA GLU A 76 -0.27 -20.75 -15.82
C GLU A 76 0.75 -21.89 -15.77
N GLU A 77 2.05 -21.58 -15.91
CA GLU A 77 3.12 -22.59 -16.01
C GLU A 77 3.62 -23.10 -14.65
N GLY A 78 3.14 -22.55 -13.53
CA GLY A 78 3.61 -22.88 -12.19
C GLY A 78 5.02 -22.32 -11.90
N GLU A 79 5.31 -22.02 -10.64
CA GLU A 79 6.55 -21.36 -10.20
C GLU A 79 7.79 -22.25 -10.42
N GLY A 80 8.38 -22.22 -11.62
CA GLY A 80 9.51 -23.08 -11.99
C GLY A 80 10.64 -22.42 -12.80
N HIS A 81 10.63 -21.10 -13.02
CA HIS A 81 11.71 -20.48 -13.79
C HIS A 81 12.14 -19.12 -13.23
N ASN A 82 13.11 -19.15 -12.34
CA ASN A 82 13.85 -18.00 -11.85
C ASN A 82 14.95 -17.62 -12.87
N PRO A 83 14.85 -16.50 -13.62
CA PRO A 83 15.92 -16.07 -14.51
C PRO A 83 17.03 -15.31 -13.76
N LYS A 84 17.36 -15.68 -12.52
CA LYS A 84 18.54 -15.17 -11.81
C LYS A 84 19.79 -15.99 -12.14
N ARG A 85 20.05 -16.21 -13.44
CA ARG A 85 21.37 -16.56 -13.99
C ARG A 85 21.46 -16.08 -15.44
N ARG A 86 21.83 -14.82 -15.66
CA ARG A 86 22.41 -14.40 -16.94
C ARG A 86 23.93 -14.53 -16.84
N LYS A 87 24.48 -15.35 -17.75
CA LYS A 87 25.91 -15.58 -18.02
C LYS A 87 26.62 -14.27 -18.39
N PRO A 88 27.96 -14.23 -18.30
CA PRO A 88 28.69 -13.97 -19.54
C PRO A 88 29.96 -14.81 -19.69
N ALA A 89 30.17 -15.38 -20.87
CA ALA A 89 31.44 -15.77 -21.49
C ALA A 89 31.06 -16.58 -22.75
N GLU A 90 30.96 -15.92 -23.90
CA GLU A 90 32.06 -15.71 -24.85
C GLU A 90 32.27 -16.96 -25.71
N SER A 91 31.56 -16.97 -26.84
CA SER A 91 31.82 -17.87 -27.95
C SER A 91 32.90 -17.26 -28.85
N ARG A 92 34.09 -17.84 -28.84
CA ARG A 92 34.94 -17.89 -30.02
C ARG A 92 35.62 -19.24 -30.01
N ASN A 93 35.33 -20.06 -31.00
CA ASN A 93 36.30 -20.94 -31.62
C ASN A 93 35.94 -21.01 -33.11
N SER A 94 36.88 -20.52 -33.91
CA SER A 94 37.11 -20.87 -35.32
C SER A 94 37.54 -22.33 -35.43
#